data_AF-A0A2E8D6M6-F1
#
_entry.id   AF-A0A2E8D6M6-F1
#
_cell.length_a   1.000
_cell.length_b   1.000
_cell.length_c   1.000
_cell.angle_alpha   90.00
_cell.angle_beta   90.00
_cell.angle_gamma   90.00
#
_symmetry.space_group_name_H-M   'P 1'
#
loop_
_entity.id
_entity.type
_entity.pdbx_description
1 polymer ?
#
loop_
_entity_poly.entity_id
_entity_poly.type
_entity_poly.pdbx_seq_one_letter_code
_entity_poly.pdbx_strand_id
1 'polypeptide(L)'
;MFHEALSSAGNDLSATLAAEDAHYAVNRMEDQSLRMEADIERLLLLSEALWNILKEQHGYKDDELVRRVLEVDSRDGRIDGRVAHRPPEDCPHCDRPVPNGRRYCLYCGQPVPVNLFAR
;
A
#
# COMPACT_ATOMS: atom_id res chain seq x y z
N MET A 1 55.01 -3.24 -9.23
CA MET A 1 54.64 -3.76 -10.57
C MET A 1 53.64 -4.91 -10.54
N PHE A 2 54.00 -6.16 -10.18
CA PHE A 2 53.00 -7.27 -10.17
C PHE A 2 51.87 -7.12 -9.13
N HIS A 3 52.17 -6.58 -7.95
CA HIS A 3 51.19 -6.40 -6.87
C HIS A 3 50.20 -5.24 -7.12
N GLU A 4 50.60 -4.22 -7.91
CA GLU A 4 49.72 -3.10 -8.30
C GLU A 4 48.72 -3.52 -9.38
N ALA A 5 49.15 -4.32 -10.36
CA ALA A 5 48.27 -4.80 -11.42
C ALA A 5 47.15 -5.72 -10.88
N LEU A 6 47.46 -6.58 -9.90
CA LEU A 6 46.47 -7.42 -9.24
C LEU A 6 45.49 -6.61 -8.37
N SER A 7 45.96 -5.54 -7.72
CA SER A 7 45.10 -4.64 -6.95
C SER A 7 44.17 -3.81 -7.83
N SER A 8 44.63 -3.35 -9.00
CA SER A 8 43.79 -2.64 -9.98
C SER A 8 42.69 -3.54 -10.54
N ALA A 9 43.05 -4.76 -10.95
CA ALA A 9 42.08 -5.73 -11.48
C ALA A 9 41.02 -6.14 -10.44
N GLY A 10 41.41 -6.23 -9.15
CA GLY A 10 40.47 -6.47 -8.06
C GLY A 10 39.50 -5.30 -7.84
N ASN A 11 39.97 -4.06 -7.95
CA ASN A 11 39.11 -2.87 -7.84
C ASN A 11 38.16 -2.75 -9.04
N ASP A 12 38.62 -3.03 -10.26
CA ASP A 12 37.79 -2.97 -11.46
C ASP A 12 36.66 -4.01 -11.42
N LEU A 13 36.97 -5.24 -10.98
CA LEU A 13 35.96 -6.29 -10.79
C LEU A 13 34.94 -5.92 -9.72
N SER A 14 35.39 -5.37 -8.58
CA SER A 14 34.49 -4.91 -7.53
C SER A 14 33.59 -3.76 -7.99
N ALA A 15 34.11 -2.86 -8.84
CA ALA A 15 33.33 -1.78 -9.42
C ALA A 15 32.28 -2.29 -10.41
N THR A 16 32.63 -3.29 -11.24
CA THR A 16 31.65 -3.90 -12.17
C THR A 16 30.53 -4.63 -11.46
N LEU A 17 30.82 -5.36 -10.38
CA LEU A 17 29.82 -6.05 -9.58
C LEU A 17 28.88 -5.06 -8.88
N ALA A 18 29.42 -3.98 -8.31
CA ALA A 18 28.61 -2.94 -7.69
C ALA A 18 27.70 -2.22 -8.70
N ALA A 19 28.18 -2.00 -9.94
CA ALA A 19 27.36 -1.45 -11.01
C ALA A 19 26.24 -2.43 -11.44
N GLU A 20 26.54 -3.72 -11.55
CA GLU A 20 25.55 -4.74 -11.88
C GLU A 20 24.44 -4.84 -10.82
N ASP A 21 24.82 -4.87 -9.53
CA ASP A 21 23.87 -4.84 -8.41
C ASP A 21 22.98 -3.59 -8.42
N ALA A 22 23.58 -2.43 -8.73
CA ALA A 22 22.83 -1.18 -8.88
C ALA A 22 21.82 -1.25 -10.03
N HIS A 23 22.20 -1.82 -11.18
CA HIS A 23 21.30 -2.03 -12.31
C HIS A 23 20.15 -2.99 -11.98
N TYR A 24 20.42 -4.10 -11.27
CA TYR A 24 19.36 -4.99 -10.81
C TYR A 24 18.41 -4.32 -9.82
N ALA A 25 18.92 -3.47 -8.92
CA ALA A 25 18.07 -2.71 -8.00
C ALA A 25 17.13 -1.76 -8.76
N VAL A 26 17.63 -1.05 -9.76
CA VAL A 26 16.83 -0.16 -10.63
C VAL A 26 15.77 -0.93 -11.38
N ASN A 27 16.13 -2.02 -12.08
CA ASN A 27 15.17 -2.81 -12.84
C ASN A 27 14.06 -3.39 -11.95
N ARG A 28 14.39 -3.82 -10.72
CA ARG A 28 13.36 -4.28 -9.75
C ARG A 28 12.42 -3.17 -9.33
N MET A 29 12.92 -1.95 -9.19
CA MET A 29 12.08 -0.79 -8.86
C MET A 29 11.17 -0.42 -10.04
N GLU A 30 11.68 -0.46 -11.26
CA GLU A 30 10.89 -0.25 -12.48
C GLU A 30 9.79 -1.30 -12.61
N ASP A 31 10.14 -2.59 -12.43
CA ASP A 31 9.16 -3.69 -12.41
C ASP A 31 8.09 -3.49 -11.34
N GLN A 32 8.47 -3.00 -10.16
CA GLN A 32 7.51 -2.70 -9.09
C GLN A 32 6.59 -1.54 -9.47
N SER A 33 7.11 -0.47 -10.10
CA SER A 33 6.30 0.65 -10.58
C SER A 33 5.28 0.18 -11.61
N LEU A 34 5.73 -0.59 -12.61
CA LEU A 34 4.86 -1.13 -13.66
C LEU A 34 3.72 -1.99 -13.09
N ARG A 35 4.01 -2.80 -12.05
CA ARG A 35 2.97 -3.59 -11.37
C ARG A 35 1.99 -2.71 -10.60
N MET A 36 2.49 -1.71 -9.87
CA MET A 36 1.64 -0.77 -9.14
C MET A 36 0.74 0.03 -10.08
N GLU A 37 1.28 0.49 -11.21
CA GLU A 37 0.53 1.18 -12.26
C GLU A 37 -0.58 0.28 -12.83
N ALA A 38 -0.27 -0.97 -13.18
CA ALA A 38 -1.26 -1.93 -13.66
C ALA A 38 -2.36 -2.23 -12.61
N ASP A 39 -1.99 -2.34 -11.34
CA ASP A 39 -2.95 -2.53 -10.24
C ASP A 39 -3.86 -1.31 -10.05
N ILE A 40 -3.32 -0.09 -10.20
CA ILE A 40 -4.09 1.16 -10.16
C ILE A 40 -5.07 1.22 -11.34
N GLU A 41 -4.62 0.93 -12.56
CA GLU A 41 -5.49 0.91 -13.74
C GLU A 41 -6.63 -0.09 -13.58
N ARG A 42 -6.33 -1.29 -13.07
CA ARG A 42 -7.34 -2.29 -12.77
C ARG A 42 -8.33 -1.80 -11.71
N LEU A 43 -7.86 -1.14 -10.66
CA LEU A 43 -8.72 -0.58 -9.61
C LEU A 43 -9.62 0.53 -10.17
N LEU A 44 -9.09 1.40 -11.03
CA LEU A 44 -9.85 2.46 -11.70
C LEU A 44 -10.98 1.86 -12.54
N LEU A 45 -10.66 0.87 -13.38
CA LEU A 45 -11.66 0.17 -14.22
C LEU A 45 -12.78 -0.44 -13.36
N LEU A 46 -12.43 -1.12 -12.26
CA LEU A 46 -13.42 -1.70 -11.34
C LEU A 46 -14.26 -0.62 -10.67
N SER A 47 -13.65 0.48 -10.22
CA SER A 47 -14.36 1.58 -9.58
C SER A 47 -15.33 2.29 -10.53
N GLU A 48 -14.94 2.45 -11.80
CA GLU A 48 -15.80 3.01 -12.84
C GLU A 48 -16.98 2.10 -13.14
N ALA A 49 -16.75 0.79 -13.28
CA ALA A 49 -17.82 -0.19 -13.48
C ALA A 49 -18.81 -0.20 -12.30
N LEU A 50 -18.32 -0.17 -11.06
CA LEU A 50 -19.16 -0.07 -9.86
C LEU A 50 -19.97 1.23 -9.86
N TRP A 51 -19.37 2.36 -10.24
CA TRP A 51 -20.07 3.63 -10.31
C TRP A 51 -21.15 3.65 -11.40
N ASN A 52 -20.88 3.07 -12.57
CA ASN A 52 -21.88 2.94 -13.63
C ASN A 52 -23.07 2.09 -13.18
N ILE A 53 -22.84 0.96 -12.50
CA ILE A 53 -23.92 0.16 -11.90
C ILE A 53 -24.76 1.01 -10.93
N LEU A 54 -24.13 1.81 -10.08
CA LEU A 54 -24.81 2.69 -9.12
C LEU A 54 -25.64 3.78 -9.82
N LYS A 55 -25.13 4.38 -10.89
CA LYS A 55 -25.88 5.35 -11.70
C LYS A 55 -27.07 4.71 -12.39
N GLU A 56 -26.85 3.59 -13.07
CA GLU A 56 -27.86 2.93 -13.92
C GLU A 56 -28.97 2.27 -13.11
N GLN A 57 -28.64 1.59 -12.00
CA GLN A 57 -29.61 0.82 -11.23
C GLN A 57 -30.25 1.61 -10.08
N HIS A 58 -29.59 2.68 -9.61
CA HIS A 58 -30.05 3.44 -8.43
C HIS A 58 -30.20 4.95 -8.68
N GLY A 59 -29.88 5.45 -9.89
CA GLY A 59 -30.06 6.86 -10.24
C GLY A 59 -29.13 7.82 -9.51
N TYR A 60 -28.00 7.32 -8.98
CA TYR A 60 -26.99 8.18 -8.38
C TYR A 60 -26.38 9.13 -9.41
N LYS A 61 -25.91 10.29 -8.94
CA LYS A 61 -25.34 11.36 -9.75
C LYS A 61 -23.92 11.66 -9.32
N ASP A 62 -23.12 12.22 -10.21
CA ASP A 62 -21.69 12.44 -9.98
C ASP A 62 -21.43 13.42 -8.81
N ASP A 63 -22.30 14.41 -8.60
CA ASP A 63 -22.25 15.34 -7.46
C ASP A 63 -22.40 14.61 -6.11
N GLU A 64 -23.25 13.58 -6.07
CA GLU A 64 -23.42 12.72 -4.88
C GLU A 64 -22.15 11.90 -4.61
N LEU A 65 -21.47 11.40 -5.64
CA LEU A 65 -20.19 10.72 -5.46
C LEU A 65 -19.12 11.67 -4.93
N VAL A 66 -19.02 12.87 -5.50
CA VAL A 66 -18.08 13.91 -5.04
C VAL A 66 -18.33 14.23 -3.57
N ARG A 67 -19.60 14.43 -3.18
CA ARG A 67 -19.98 14.65 -1.77
C ARG A 67 -19.55 13.50 -0.87
N ARG A 68 -19.81 12.26 -1.26
CA ARG A 68 -19.43 11.06 -0.49
C ARG A 68 -17.92 10.89 -0.36
N VAL A 69 -17.16 11.19 -1.41
CA VAL A 69 -15.70 11.15 -1.36
C VAL A 69 -15.18 12.18 -0.34
N LEU A 70 -15.71 13.41 -0.36
CA LEU A 70 -15.34 14.44 0.61
C LEU A 70 -15.74 14.06 2.05
N GLU A 71 -16.89 13.41 2.24
CA GLU A 71 -17.31 12.87 3.55
C GLU A 71 -16.41 11.75 4.05
N VAL A 72 -15.79 10.97 3.15
CA VAL A 72 -14.84 9.92 3.51
C VAL A 72 -13.47 10.52 3.84
N ASP A 73 -13.01 11.48 3.04
CA ASP A 73 -11.74 12.19 3.22
C ASP A 73 -11.73 12.93 4.57
N SER A 74 -12.79 13.71 4.85
CA SER A 74 -12.93 14.52 6.07
C SER A 74 -13.11 13.78 7.40
N ARG A 75 -13.07 12.43 7.42
CA ARG A 75 -13.36 11.64 8.64
C ARG A 75 -12.36 11.85 9.77
N ASP A 76 -11.11 12.17 9.44
CA ASP A 76 -10.08 12.52 10.43
C ASP A 76 -9.97 14.04 10.67
N GLY A 77 -10.91 14.82 10.13
CA GLY A 77 -10.91 16.27 10.18
C GLY A 77 -10.01 16.93 9.14
N ARG A 78 -9.47 16.18 8.16
CA ARG A 78 -8.59 16.68 7.10
C ARG A 78 -9.19 16.36 5.73
N ILE A 79 -8.98 17.23 4.76
CA ILE A 79 -9.33 16.96 3.35
C ILE A 79 -8.00 16.90 2.61
N ASP A 80 -7.41 15.72 2.51
CA ASP A 80 -6.08 15.51 1.94
C ASP A 80 -6.04 14.43 0.84
N GLY A 81 -7.21 13.95 0.42
CA GLY A 81 -7.39 12.91 -0.57
C GLY A 81 -7.03 11.51 -0.05
N ARG A 82 -7.02 11.30 1.27
CA ARG A 82 -6.66 10.02 1.89
C ARG A 82 -7.81 9.50 2.74
N VAL A 83 -7.92 8.19 2.80
CA VAL A 83 -8.84 7.56 3.74
C VAL A 83 -8.20 7.60 5.13
N ALA A 84 -8.91 8.20 6.09
CA ALA A 84 -8.50 8.24 7.49
C ALA A 84 -8.05 6.86 8.00
N HIS A 85 -6.92 6.84 8.72
CA HIS A 85 -6.48 5.63 9.41
C HIS A 85 -7.41 5.32 10.58
N ARG A 86 -7.88 4.09 10.66
CA ARG A 86 -8.68 3.62 11.80
C ARG A 86 -7.82 3.63 13.08
N PRO A 87 -8.34 4.11 14.22
CA PRO A 87 -7.66 3.97 15.50
C PRO A 87 -7.53 2.49 15.91
N PRO A 88 -6.56 2.12 16.74
CA PRO A 88 -6.49 0.77 17.32
C PRO A 88 -7.78 0.42 18.06
N GLU A 89 -8.23 -0.82 17.95
CA GLU A 89 -9.39 -1.33 18.69
C GLU A 89 -8.93 -2.12 19.93
N ASP A 90 -9.70 -2.06 21.01
CA ASP A 90 -9.38 -2.83 22.22
C ASP A 90 -9.65 -4.32 22.04
N CYS A 91 -8.74 -5.15 22.56
CA CYS A 91 -8.87 -6.59 22.52
C CYS A 91 -10.07 -7.04 23.37
N PRO A 92 -11.03 -7.83 22.83
CA PRO A 92 -12.21 -8.26 23.58
C PRO A 92 -11.92 -9.25 24.73
N HIS A 93 -10.66 -9.67 24.90
CA HIS A 93 -10.23 -10.61 25.92
C HIS A 93 -9.37 -9.97 27.02
N CYS A 94 -8.74 -8.83 26.77
CA CYS A 94 -7.81 -8.22 27.72
C CYS A 94 -7.82 -6.69 27.75
N ASP A 95 -8.70 -6.07 26.97
CA ASP A 95 -8.96 -4.62 26.92
C ASP A 95 -7.75 -3.75 26.61
N ARG A 96 -6.72 -4.34 25.98
CA ARG A 96 -5.54 -3.60 25.50
C ARG A 96 -5.71 -3.25 24.02
N PRO A 97 -5.22 -2.06 23.59
CA PRO A 97 -5.37 -1.61 22.21
C PRO A 97 -4.55 -2.49 21.25
N VAL A 98 -5.19 -3.00 20.20
CA VAL A 98 -4.59 -3.84 19.17
C VAL A 98 -4.57 -3.08 17.85
N PRO A 99 -3.41 -2.97 17.18
CA PRO A 99 -3.34 -2.40 15.84
C PRO A 99 -4.26 -3.14 14.85
N ASN A 100 -4.90 -2.37 13.96
CA ASN A 100 -5.83 -2.90 12.97
C ASN A 100 -5.21 -3.98 12.07
N GLY A 101 -6.03 -4.97 11.67
CA GLY A 101 -5.63 -6.04 10.76
C GLY A 101 -4.86 -7.21 11.41
N ARG A 102 -4.60 -7.17 12.73
CA ARG A 102 -3.98 -8.30 13.43
C ARG A 102 -4.98 -9.42 13.69
N ARG A 103 -4.59 -10.65 13.35
CA ARG A 103 -5.37 -11.87 13.64
C ARG A 103 -5.28 -12.32 15.09
N TYR A 104 -4.25 -11.89 15.82
CA TYR A 104 -3.98 -12.27 17.21
C TYR A 104 -3.55 -11.06 18.02
N CYS A 105 -3.98 -11.00 19.29
CA CYS A 105 -3.58 -9.97 20.23
C CYS A 105 -2.11 -10.12 20.61
N LEU A 106 -1.35 -9.03 20.53
CA LEU A 106 0.07 -8.99 20.93
C LEU A 106 0.29 -9.17 22.44
N TYR A 107 -0.75 -8.96 23.25
CA TYR A 107 -0.64 -8.98 24.70
C TYR A 107 -1.11 -10.30 25.32
N CYS A 108 -2.29 -10.79 24.93
CA CYS A 108 -2.86 -12.01 25.50
C CYS A 108 -2.80 -13.24 24.56
N GLY A 109 -2.38 -13.06 23.31
CA GLY A 109 -2.26 -14.14 22.32
C GLY A 109 -3.59 -14.66 21.75
N GLN A 110 -4.74 -14.21 22.27
CA GLN A 110 -6.06 -14.63 21.79
C GLN A 110 -6.34 -14.08 20.38
N PRO A 111 -7.10 -14.81 19.54
CA PRO A 111 -7.50 -14.32 18.23
C PRO A 111 -8.37 -13.06 18.38
N VAL A 112 -8.16 -12.10 17.47
CA VAL A 112 -8.97 -10.88 17.40
C VAL A 112 -9.84 -10.96 16.15
N PRO A 113 -11.15 -10.66 16.21
CA PRO A 113 -12.00 -10.67 15.05
C PRO A 113 -11.46 -9.73 13.97
N VAL A 114 -11.04 -10.27 12.84
CA VAL A 114 -10.67 -9.47 11.67
C VAL A 114 -11.91 -9.36 10.80
N ASN A 115 -12.63 -8.25 10.92
CA ASN A 115 -13.70 -7.97 10.00
C ASN A 115 -13.11 -7.29 8.75
N LEU A 116 -13.19 -7.99 7.62
CA LEU A 116 -12.68 -7.55 6.31
C LEU A 116 -13.32 -6.23 5.83
N PHE A 117 -14.47 -5.89 6.39
CA PHE A 117 -15.22 -4.65 6.13
C PHE A 117 -15.29 -3.73 7.34
N ALA A 118 -14.69 -4.09 8.48
CA ALA A 118 -14.62 -3.21 9.63
C ALA A 118 -13.68 -2.05 9.30
N ARG A 119 -14.30 -0.91 9.04
CA ARG A 119 -13.66 0.39 8.79
C ARG A 119 -13.59 1.20 10.05
#